data_AF-A0A919WM51-F1
#
_entry.id   AF-A0A919WM51-F1
#
_cell.length_a   1.000
_cell.length_b   1.000
_cell.length_c   1.000
_cell.angle_alpha   90.00
_cell.angle_beta   90.00
_cell.angle_gamma   90.00
#
_symmetry.space_group_name_H-M   'P 1'
#
loop_
_entity.id
_entity.type
_entity.pdbx_description
1 polymer ?
#
loop_
_entity_poly.entity_id
_entity_poly.type
_entity_poly.pdbx_seq_one_letter_code
_entity_poly.pdbx_strand_id
1 'polypeptide(L)'
;MRKAVHFGAGNIGRGFIGALFSQSGYEVIFVDIADQIIDQLNEKKEYRVVLATDTKESLKIDNVSGLNNLKQEQEVIAAIKDAVYLTTAIGPSILPRIAPLIAKGLAARVEENKERLYVIACENQISATDLLKGYIMEHLDQKAQEKVLAQVSFLNSAVDRIVPIQNNEGSLDVLVEPYYEWVVETKEEIPRIEGMTIVPELAPFIERKLFTVNTGHAVIAYFGYLAGKETIDQTLADEEIYKQVKATLGETGAYLINEYRLDADVHQKYIDKIIGRFENAHLNDGVTRVGRSPLRKLGHEDRLVRPAVQAQKAGLSYTNLAKAIAAALMFDFSGDEDAVKLQAMLQKHGIDYVLQEVSGLESTNELTKEIVAQYEELKK
;
A
#
# COMPACT_ATOMS: atom_id res chain seq x y z
N MET A 1 -5.87 -27.63 12.53
CA MET A 1 -5.57 -26.72 11.41
C MET A 1 -4.48 -25.75 11.87
N ARG A 2 -3.61 -25.24 10.99
CA ARG A 2 -2.64 -24.20 11.39
C ARG A 2 -3.39 -22.88 11.57
N LYS A 3 -3.04 -22.08 12.57
CA LYS A 3 -3.70 -20.80 12.86
C LYS A 3 -2.86 -19.63 12.35
N ALA A 4 -3.52 -18.64 11.77
CA ALA A 4 -2.97 -17.32 11.48
C ALA A 4 -3.78 -16.26 12.23
N VAL A 5 -3.09 -15.38 12.97
CA VAL A 5 -3.71 -14.23 13.62
C VAL A 5 -3.51 -13.01 12.72
N HIS A 6 -4.60 -12.34 12.36
CA HIS A 6 -4.57 -11.17 11.49
C HIS A 6 -5.18 -9.97 12.18
N PHE A 7 -4.37 -8.98 12.54
CA PHE A 7 -4.83 -7.70 13.06
C PHE A 7 -5.36 -6.84 11.90
N GLY A 8 -6.61 -6.42 11.99
CA GLY A 8 -7.30 -5.64 10.97
C GLY A 8 -8.32 -6.46 10.19
N ALA A 9 -9.58 -6.43 10.62
CA ALA A 9 -10.68 -7.08 9.94
C ALA A 9 -11.31 -6.21 8.85
N GLY A 10 -10.63 -5.16 8.37
CA GLY A 10 -11.10 -4.28 7.30
C GLY A 10 -11.02 -4.91 5.90
N ASN A 11 -11.25 -4.10 4.86
CA ASN A 11 -11.32 -4.59 3.48
C ASN A 11 -9.99 -5.20 2.99
N ILE A 12 -8.83 -4.68 3.38
CA ILE A 12 -7.53 -5.29 3.03
C ILE A 12 -7.33 -6.61 3.77
N GLY A 13 -7.66 -6.66 5.06
CA GLY A 13 -7.53 -7.90 5.83
C GLY A 13 -8.41 -9.01 5.29
N ARG A 14 -9.70 -8.73 5.03
CA ARG A 14 -10.64 -9.72 4.50
C ARG A 14 -10.45 -9.98 3.00
N GLY A 15 -10.26 -8.93 2.21
CA GLY A 15 -10.16 -9.01 0.75
C GLY A 15 -8.80 -9.43 0.22
N PHE A 16 -7.76 -9.49 1.05
CA PHE A 16 -6.40 -9.80 0.60
C PHE A 16 -5.64 -10.73 1.55
N ILE A 17 -5.10 -10.22 2.65
CA ILE A 17 -4.12 -10.97 3.46
C ILE A 17 -4.77 -12.18 4.15
N GLY A 18 -5.86 -11.96 4.88
CA GLY A 18 -6.62 -13.04 5.53
C GLY A 18 -7.23 -14.03 4.53
N ALA A 19 -7.69 -13.55 3.36
CA ALA A 19 -8.17 -14.43 2.30
C ALA A 19 -7.08 -15.40 1.80
N LEU A 20 -5.86 -14.92 1.56
CA LEU A 20 -4.75 -15.78 1.12
C LEU A 20 -4.37 -16.82 2.18
N PHE A 21 -4.43 -16.48 3.47
CA PHE A 21 -4.23 -17.46 4.54
C PHE A 21 -5.31 -18.54 4.55
N SER A 22 -6.59 -18.16 4.48
CA SER A 22 -7.71 -19.11 4.45
C SER A 22 -7.60 -20.03 3.24
N GLN A 23 -7.33 -19.49 2.04
CA GLN A 23 -7.10 -20.27 0.82
C GLN A 23 -5.90 -21.22 0.93
N SER A 24 -4.91 -20.87 1.75
CA SER A 24 -3.76 -21.72 2.07
C SER A 24 -4.05 -22.77 3.16
N GLY A 25 -5.30 -22.93 3.57
CA GLY A 25 -5.74 -23.93 4.56
C GLY A 25 -5.48 -23.54 6.02
N TYR A 26 -5.31 -22.24 6.31
CA TYR A 26 -5.19 -21.74 7.68
C TYR A 26 -6.56 -21.40 8.27
N GLU A 27 -6.71 -21.63 9.57
CA GLU A 27 -7.75 -21.00 10.37
C GLU A 27 -7.32 -19.55 10.62
N VAL A 28 -8.11 -18.57 10.18
CA VAL A 28 -7.79 -17.15 10.29
C VAL A 28 -8.57 -16.51 11.43
N ILE A 29 -7.85 -16.06 12.44
CA ILE A 29 -8.42 -15.33 13.58
C ILE A 29 -8.18 -13.84 13.34
N PHE A 30 -9.22 -13.13 12.91
CA PHE A 30 -9.19 -11.69 12.77
C PHE A 30 -9.22 -11.01 14.13
N VAL A 31 -8.43 -9.95 14.31
CA VAL A 31 -8.39 -9.15 15.53
C VAL A 31 -8.66 -7.70 15.17
N ASP A 32 -9.77 -7.14 15.67
CA ASP A 32 -10.19 -5.77 15.37
C ASP A 32 -11.05 -5.20 16.50
N ILE A 33 -11.31 -3.90 16.52
CA ILE A 33 -12.18 -3.25 17.50
C ILE A 33 -13.63 -3.16 17.03
N ALA A 34 -13.90 -3.40 15.73
CA ALA A 34 -15.21 -3.28 15.12
C ALA A 34 -16.13 -4.46 15.47
N ASP A 35 -16.89 -4.32 16.57
CA ASP A 35 -17.85 -5.33 17.07
C ASP A 35 -18.70 -5.94 15.97
N GLN A 36 -19.34 -5.10 15.14
CA GLN A 36 -20.22 -5.57 14.06
C GLN A 36 -19.54 -6.52 13.07
N ILE A 37 -18.25 -6.32 12.79
CA ILE A 37 -17.47 -7.18 11.90
C ILE A 37 -17.08 -8.47 12.63
N ILE A 38 -16.62 -8.36 13.88
CA ILE A 38 -16.22 -9.50 14.70
C ILE A 38 -17.40 -10.45 14.96
N ASP A 39 -18.57 -9.91 15.32
CA ASP A 39 -19.78 -10.68 15.58
C ASP A 39 -20.22 -11.44 14.32
N GLN A 40 -20.20 -10.79 13.16
CA GLN A 40 -20.53 -11.44 11.90
C GLN A 40 -19.53 -12.51 11.48
N LEU A 41 -18.23 -12.30 11.70
CA LEU A 41 -17.22 -13.32 11.43
C LEU A 41 -17.48 -14.57 12.27
N ASN A 42 -17.87 -14.39 13.53
CA ASN A 42 -18.16 -15.50 14.44
C ASN A 42 -19.50 -16.20 14.17
N GLU A 43 -20.52 -15.45 13.73
CA GLU A 43 -21.83 -15.99 13.35
C GLU A 43 -21.75 -16.76 12.03
N LYS A 44 -21.19 -16.15 10.99
CA LYS A 44 -21.18 -16.70 9.62
C LYS A 44 -20.03 -17.68 9.41
N LYS A 45 -18.86 -17.44 10.01
CA LYS A 45 -17.60 -18.21 9.83
C LYS A 45 -17.11 -18.31 8.37
N GLU A 46 -17.71 -17.53 7.48
CA GLU A 46 -17.39 -17.43 6.07
C GLU A 46 -17.83 -16.07 5.51
N TYR A 47 -17.21 -15.67 4.40
CA TYR A 47 -17.61 -14.52 3.58
C TYR A 47 -17.11 -14.72 2.14
N ARG A 48 -17.42 -13.78 1.23
CA ARG A 48 -16.96 -13.82 -0.16
C ARG A 48 -16.03 -12.68 -0.49
N VAL A 49 -14.99 -12.99 -1.26
CA VAL A 49 -14.17 -11.99 -1.96
C VAL A 49 -14.64 -11.94 -3.40
N VAL A 50 -15.28 -10.84 -3.79
CA VAL A 50 -15.83 -10.62 -5.13
C VAL A 50 -14.77 -9.93 -5.97
N LEU A 51 -14.49 -10.48 -7.15
CA LEU A 51 -13.54 -9.91 -8.10
C LEU A 51 -14.24 -8.86 -8.97
N ALA A 52 -13.61 -7.70 -9.10
CA ALA A 52 -14.04 -6.61 -9.97
C ALA A 52 -13.80 -6.99 -11.45
N THR A 53 -14.64 -7.88 -11.97
CA THR A 53 -14.64 -8.37 -13.37
C THR A 53 -16.06 -8.36 -13.92
N ASP A 54 -16.20 -8.49 -15.25
CA ASP A 54 -17.53 -8.60 -15.90
C ASP A 54 -18.36 -9.77 -15.36
N THR A 55 -17.70 -10.89 -15.04
CA THR A 55 -18.34 -12.11 -14.51
C THR A 55 -18.64 -12.04 -13.02
N LYS A 56 -18.08 -11.07 -12.28
CA LYS A 56 -18.18 -10.92 -10.83
C LYS A 56 -17.91 -12.22 -10.07
N GLU A 57 -16.87 -12.94 -10.50
CA GLU A 57 -16.43 -14.16 -9.84
C GLU A 57 -16.20 -13.92 -8.35
N SER A 58 -16.58 -14.87 -7.51
CA SER A 58 -16.43 -14.75 -6.06
C SER A 58 -15.68 -15.95 -5.49
N LEU A 59 -14.70 -15.68 -4.65
CA LEU A 59 -13.97 -16.66 -3.88
C LEU A 59 -14.63 -16.80 -2.51
N LYS A 60 -15.04 -18.01 -2.14
CA LYS A 60 -15.52 -18.28 -0.78
C LYS A 60 -14.31 -18.33 0.15
N ILE A 61 -14.39 -17.57 1.24
CA ILE A 61 -13.40 -17.57 2.32
C ILE A 61 -14.09 -18.16 3.55
N ASP A 62 -13.52 -19.23 4.11
CA ASP A 62 -14.05 -19.95 5.26
C ASP A 62 -12.96 -20.19 6.32
N ASN A 63 -13.30 -20.92 7.39
CA ASN A 63 -12.41 -21.17 8.53
C ASN A 63 -11.91 -19.87 9.16
N VAL A 64 -12.81 -18.89 9.27
CA VAL A 64 -12.51 -17.58 9.87
C VAL A 64 -13.27 -17.37 11.17
N SER A 65 -12.67 -16.61 12.08
CA SER A 65 -13.28 -16.12 13.32
C SER A 65 -12.76 -14.73 13.66
N GLY A 66 -13.35 -14.09 14.66
CA GLY A 66 -12.98 -12.75 15.10
C GLY A 66 -12.82 -12.64 16.62
N LEU A 67 -11.87 -11.82 17.06
CA LEU A 67 -11.69 -11.40 18.46
C LEU A 67 -11.66 -9.88 18.55
N ASN A 68 -12.42 -9.32 19.50
CA ASN A 68 -12.35 -7.90 19.80
C ASN A 68 -11.22 -7.61 20.80
N ASN A 69 -10.12 -6.98 20.37
CA ASN A 69 -8.97 -6.76 21.25
C ASN A 69 -9.17 -5.74 22.38
N LEU A 70 -10.27 -4.99 22.41
CA LEU A 70 -10.64 -4.16 23.56
C LEU A 70 -11.39 -4.94 24.65
N LYS A 71 -12.00 -6.07 24.29
CA LYS A 71 -12.87 -6.86 25.18
C LYS A 71 -12.29 -8.24 25.52
N GLN A 72 -11.47 -8.78 24.64
CA GLN A 72 -11.01 -10.17 24.64
C GLN A 72 -9.47 -10.25 24.61
N GLU A 73 -8.80 -9.43 25.43
CA GLU A 73 -7.33 -9.36 25.48
C GLU A 73 -6.71 -10.75 25.71
N GLN A 74 -7.26 -11.54 26.64
CA GLN A 74 -6.69 -12.85 27.01
C GLN A 74 -6.85 -13.89 25.89
N GLU A 75 -7.95 -13.84 25.16
CA GLU A 75 -8.21 -14.69 24.00
C GLU A 75 -7.28 -14.33 22.85
N VAL A 76 -6.98 -13.05 22.63
CA VAL A 76 -5.98 -12.62 21.64
C VAL A 76 -4.59 -13.12 22.02
N ILE A 77 -4.20 -12.99 23.30
CA ILE A 77 -2.94 -13.55 23.82
C ILE A 77 -2.89 -15.06 23.56
N ALA A 78 -3.95 -15.80 23.89
CA ALA A 78 -4.04 -17.23 23.64
C ALA A 78 -3.94 -17.58 22.14
N ALA A 79 -4.60 -16.81 21.26
CA ALA A 79 -4.52 -17.01 19.82
C ALA A 79 -3.08 -16.81 19.29
N ILE A 80 -2.35 -15.81 19.79
CA ILE A 80 -0.94 -15.58 19.44
C ILE A 80 -0.04 -16.75 19.88
N LYS A 81 -0.33 -17.39 21.02
CA LYS A 81 0.45 -18.56 21.50
C LYS A 81 0.38 -19.77 20.55
N ASP A 82 -0.72 -19.93 19.82
CA ASP A 82 -0.93 -21.07 18.91
C ASP A 82 -0.61 -20.74 17.44
N ALA A 83 -0.46 -19.46 17.10
CA ALA A 83 -0.33 -19.02 15.71
C ALA A 83 0.97 -19.48 15.04
N VAL A 84 0.94 -19.67 13.73
CA VAL A 84 2.15 -19.80 12.89
C VAL A 84 2.54 -18.44 12.32
N TYR A 85 1.53 -17.66 11.93
CA TYR A 85 1.68 -16.30 11.42
C TYR A 85 0.92 -15.31 12.28
N LEU A 86 1.53 -14.14 12.48
CA LEU A 86 0.87 -12.94 12.96
C LEU A 86 1.05 -11.87 11.90
N THR A 87 -0.06 -11.36 11.34
CA THR A 87 -0.01 -10.33 10.32
C THR A 87 -0.87 -9.13 10.67
N THR A 88 -0.60 -7.97 10.04
CA THR A 88 -1.37 -6.74 10.27
C THR A 88 -1.77 -6.07 8.96
N ALA A 89 -2.94 -5.47 8.91
CA ALA A 89 -3.37 -4.52 7.87
C ALA A 89 -4.32 -3.47 8.48
N ILE A 90 -3.76 -2.64 9.37
CA ILE A 90 -4.52 -1.73 10.26
C ILE A 90 -4.18 -0.25 10.06
N GLY A 91 -3.22 0.06 9.21
CA GLY A 91 -2.66 1.39 9.06
C GLY A 91 -1.42 1.60 9.94
N PRO A 92 -0.32 2.17 9.39
CA PRO A 92 0.93 2.34 10.12
C PRO A 92 0.81 3.10 11.45
N SER A 93 -0.10 4.08 11.51
CA SER A 93 -0.33 4.90 12.72
C SER A 93 -0.99 4.12 13.88
N ILE A 94 -1.52 2.93 13.59
CA ILE A 94 -2.16 2.05 14.60
C ILE A 94 -1.17 1.01 15.13
N LEU A 95 -0.05 0.73 14.44
CA LEU A 95 0.97 -0.23 14.87
C LEU A 95 1.45 0.01 16.32
N PRO A 96 1.76 1.25 16.78
CA PRO A 96 2.15 1.48 18.17
C PRO A 96 1.05 1.12 19.18
N ARG A 97 -0.24 1.23 18.78
CA ARG A 97 -1.38 0.99 19.67
C ARG A 97 -1.62 -0.50 19.94
N ILE A 98 -1.31 -1.36 18.97
CA ILE A 98 -1.46 -2.81 19.09
C ILE A 98 -0.20 -3.50 19.65
N ALA A 99 0.96 -2.86 19.56
CA ALA A 99 2.24 -3.40 20.00
C ALA A 99 2.26 -3.89 21.46
N PRO A 100 1.66 -3.20 22.46
CA PRO A 100 1.60 -3.70 23.83
C PRO A 100 0.90 -5.06 23.95
N LEU A 101 -0.20 -5.24 23.21
CA LEU A 101 -0.96 -6.50 23.23
C LEU A 101 -0.18 -7.63 22.56
N ILE A 102 0.46 -7.34 21.42
CA ILE A 102 1.33 -8.32 20.76
C ILE A 102 2.49 -8.70 21.69
N ALA A 103 3.13 -7.73 22.36
CA ALA A 103 4.21 -7.99 23.30
C ALA A 103 3.79 -8.96 24.42
N LYS A 104 2.62 -8.75 25.03
CA LYS A 104 2.04 -9.69 26.02
C LYS A 104 1.86 -11.10 25.41
N GLY A 105 1.31 -11.18 24.19
CA GLY A 105 1.14 -12.43 23.45
C GLY A 105 2.45 -13.17 23.19
N LEU A 106 3.47 -12.46 22.72
CA LEU A 106 4.79 -13.01 22.44
C LEU A 106 5.51 -13.46 23.71
N ALA A 107 5.47 -12.65 24.77
CA ALA A 107 6.05 -13.00 26.07
C ALA A 107 5.43 -14.27 26.64
N ALA A 108 4.10 -14.41 26.57
CA ALA A 108 3.42 -15.63 27.00
C ALA A 108 3.76 -16.82 26.09
N ARG A 109 3.84 -16.59 24.77
CA ARG A 109 4.15 -17.64 23.79
C ARG A 109 5.51 -18.29 24.03
N VAL A 110 6.57 -17.49 24.19
CA VAL A 110 7.95 -18.03 24.23
C VAL A 110 8.23 -18.90 25.47
N GLU A 111 7.40 -18.80 26.51
CA GLU A 111 7.47 -19.69 27.66
C GLU A 111 6.92 -21.08 27.34
N GLU A 112 5.78 -21.17 26.64
CA GLU A 112 5.01 -22.40 26.45
C GLU A 112 5.26 -23.08 25.09
N ASN A 113 5.39 -22.30 24.01
CA ASN A 113 5.51 -22.81 22.65
C ASN A 113 6.93 -22.56 22.12
N LYS A 114 7.56 -23.59 21.55
CA LYS A 114 8.93 -23.52 21.00
C LYS A 114 8.95 -23.44 19.47
N GLU A 115 7.79 -23.53 18.82
CA GLU A 115 7.65 -23.38 17.38
C GLU A 115 7.82 -21.92 16.94
N ARG A 116 8.48 -21.72 15.79
CA ARG A 116 8.70 -20.39 15.23
C ARG A 116 7.38 -19.68 14.92
N LEU A 117 7.35 -18.37 15.19
CA LEU A 117 6.28 -17.46 14.76
C LEU A 117 6.84 -16.49 13.73
N TYR A 118 6.07 -16.24 12.67
CA TYR A 118 6.42 -15.28 11.63
C TYR A 118 5.51 -14.06 11.73
N VAL A 119 6.09 -12.90 12.03
CA VAL A 119 5.39 -11.62 12.15
C VAL A 119 5.59 -10.83 10.86
N ILE A 120 4.50 -10.39 10.22
CA ILE A 120 4.53 -9.65 8.95
C ILE A 120 3.50 -8.51 8.96
N ALA A 121 3.97 -7.27 9.06
CA ALA A 121 3.11 -6.11 8.88
C ALA A 121 2.87 -5.86 7.38
N CYS A 122 1.62 -6.02 6.94
CA CYS A 122 1.18 -5.88 5.55
C CYS A 122 0.57 -4.49 5.34
N GLU A 123 1.38 -3.47 5.55
CA GLU A 123 0.95 -2.06 5.56
C GLU A 123 1.44 -1.32 4.30
N ASN A 124 0.78 -0.21 3.95
CA ASN A 124 1.28 0.71 2.93
C ASN A 124 2.39 1.62 3.50
N GLN A 125 3.45 1.01 4.02
CA GLN A 125 4.58 1.66 4.69
C GLN A 125 5.85 0.83 4.52
N ILE A 126 6.94 1.48 4.13
CA ILE A 126 8.26 0.85 4.03
C ILE A 126 8.71 0.43 5.43
N SER A 127 9.25 -0.79 5.54
CA SER A 127 9.77 -1.38 6.78
C SER A 127 8.74 -1.43 7.92
N ALA A 128 7.46 -1.62 7.59
CA ALA A 128 6.38 -1.67 8.58
C ALA A 128 6.60 -2.74 9.66
N THR A 129 7.17 -3.89 9.31
CA THR A 129 7.42 -4.96 10.28
C THR A 129 8.55 -4.59 11.24
N ASP A 130 9.60 -3.91 10.76
CA ASP A 130 10.66 -3.40 11.63
C ASP A 130 10.15 -2.33 12.58
N LEU A 131 9.28 -1.43 12.10
CA LEU A 131 8.62 -0.44 12.96
C LEU A 131 7.77 -1.13 14.04
N LEU A 132 6.95 -2.11 13.64
CA LEU A 132 6.15 -2.90 14.58
C LEU A 132 7.03 -3.64 15.60
N LYS A 133 8.13 -4.24 15.15
CA LYS A 133 9.13 -4.89 16.01
C LYS A 133 9.66 -3.90 17.04
N GLY A 134 10.07 -2.71 16.62
CA GLY A 134 10.53 -1.64 17.52
C GLY A 134 9.53 -1.35 18.62
N TYR A 135 8.27 -1.06 18.25
CA TYR A 135 7.20 -0.81 19.22
C TYR A 135 6.94 -2.00 20.15
N ILE A 136 7.01 -3.24 19.65
CA ILE A 136 6.85 -4.44 20.48
C ILE A 136 7.97 -4.54 21.52
N MET A 137 9.22 -4.29 21.13
CA MET A 137 10.38 -4.42 22.02
C MET A 137 10.32 -3.42 23.19
N GLU A 138 9.77 -2.22 22.97
CA GLU A 138 9.55 -1.21 24.01
C GLU A 138 8.67 -1.70 25.17
N HIS A 139 7.87 -2.74 24.94
CA HIS A 139 6.96 -3.34 25.92
C HIS A 139 7.43 -4.67 26.52
N LEU A 140 8.68 -5.07 26.24
CA LEU A 140 9.29 -6.30 26.75
C LEU A 140 10.51 -5.98 27.62
N ASP A 141 10.69 -6.72 28.72
CA ASP A 141 11.95 -6.69 29.46
C ASP A 141 13.07 -7.38 28.66
N GLN A 142 14.33 -7.15 29.04
CA GLN A 142 15.49 -7.66 28.31
C GLN A 142 15.45 -9.20 28.13
N LYS A 143 15.03 -9.94 29.16
CA LYS A 143 14.98 -11.40 29.12
C LYS A 143 13.91 -11.89 28.14
N ALA A 144 12.75 -11.22 28.11
CA ALA A 144 11.68 -11.50 27.17
C ALA A 144 12.08 -11.14 25.73
N GLN A 145 12.76 -9.99 25.53
CA GLN A 145 13.28 -9.60 24.21
C GLN A 145 14.22 -10.67 23.64
N GLU A 146 15.19 -11.16 24.43
CA GLU A 146 16.13 -12.21 24.00
C GLU A 146 15.39 -13.49 23.57
N LYS A 147 14.40 -13.93 24.35
CA LYS A 147 13.58 -15.11 24.02
C LYS A 147 12.75 -14.90 22.75
N VAL A 148 12.12 -13.73 22.61
CA VAL A 148 11.31 -13.39 21.44
C VAL A 148 12.18 -13.34 20.18
N LEU A 149 13.33 -12.68 20.22
CA LEU A 149 14.25 -12.61 19.08
C LEU A 149 14.84 -13.98 18.69
N ALA A 150 14.89 -14.94 19.62
CA ALA A 150 15.32 -16.30 19.32
C ALA A 150 14.25 -17.18 18.63
N GLN A 151 12.97 -16.83 18.73
CA GLN A 151 11.85 -17.67 18.27
C GLN A 151 10.89 -17.00 17.28
N VAL A 152 10.96 -15.68 17.13
CA VAL A 152 10.06 -14.89 16.28
C VAL A 152 10.84 -14.24 15.15
N SER A 153 10.49 -14.58 13.92
CA SER A 153 11.04 -13.94 12.72
C SER A 153 10.14 -12.78 12.31
N PHE A 154 10.71 -11.57 12.28
CA PHE A 154 10.04 -10.35 11.83
C PHE A 154 10.42 -10.10 10.37
N LEU A 155 9.47 -10.26 9.46
CA LEU A 155 9.72 -10.21 8.02
C LEU A 155 9.00 -9.00 7.40
N ASN A 156 9.75 -8.11 6.74
CA ASN A 156 9.15 -7.01 6.00
C ASN A 156 8.40 -7.52 4.77
N SER A 157 7.40 -6.75 4.35
CA SER A 157 6.62 -7.08 3.16
C SER A 157 6.31 -5.85 2.31
N ALA A 158 6.08 -6.10 1.02
CA ALA A 158 5.48 -5.17 0.09
C ALA A 158 4.16 -5.77 -0.38
N VAL A 159 3.07 -5.00 -0.26
CA VAL A 159 1.72 -5.44 -0.59
C VAL A 159 1.09 -4.49 -1.59
N ASP A 160 0.40 -5.05 -2.58
CA ASP A 160 -0.31 -4.30 -3.60
C ASP A 160 -1.59 -5.03 -4.02
N ARG A 161 -2.73 -4.40 -3.71
CA ARG A 161 -4.05 -4.76 -4.21
C ARG A 161 -4.94 -3.54 -4.11
N ILE A 162 -5.59 -3.16 -5.21
CA ILE A 162 -6.60 -2.12 -5.24
C ILE A 162 -7.88 -2.69 -4.68
N VAL A 163 -8.33 -2.08 -3.60
CA VAL A 163 -9.59 -2.38 -2.94
C VAL A 163 -10.36 -1.05 -2.86
N PRO A 164 -11.37 -0.85 -3.73
CA PRO A 164 -12.07 0.42 -3.80
C PRO A 164 -12.84 0.70 -2.50
N ILE A 165 -13.18 1.98 -2.28
CA ILE A 165 -14.17 2.33 -1.25
C ILE A 165 -15.48 1.68 -1.67
N GLN A 166 -16.07 0.95 -0.74
CA GLN A 166 -17.27 0.17 -0.97
C GLN A 166 -18.15 0.25 0.26
N ASN A 167 -19.45 0.39 0.02
CA ASN A 167 -20.46 0.24 1.06
C ASN A 167 -21.05 -1.15 0.90
N ASN A 168 -20.70 -2.05 1.81
CA ASN A 168 -21.17 -3.44 1.74
C ASN A 168 -22.48 -3.63 2.51
N GLU A 169 -23.15 -2.55 2.94
CA GLU A 169 -24.44 -2.56 3.66
C GLU A 169 -24.43 -3.51 4.88
N GLY A 170 -23.29 -3.55 5.57
CA GLY A 170 -23.06 -4.43 6.71
C GLY A 170 -22.64 -5.86 6.34
N SER A 171 -22.51 -6.23 5.07
CA SER A 171 -21.93 -7.52 4.64
C SER A 171 -20.42 -7.60 4.93
N LEU A 172 -19.95 -8.82 5.20
CA LEU A 172 -18.53 -9.14 5.30
C LEU A 172 -17.84 -9.21 3.94
N ASP A 173 -18.61 -9.42 2.86
CA ASP A 173 -18.08 -9.58 1.52
C ASP A 173 -17.23 -8.38 1.12
N VAL A 174 -16.22 -8.59 0.27
CA VAL A 174 -15.31 -7.50 -0.17
C VAL A 174 -15.10 -7.58 -1.67
N LEU A 175 -15.36 -6.48 -2.37
CA LEU A 175 -14.99 -6.25 -3.76
C LEU A 175 -13.51 -5.87 -3.85
N VAL A 176 -12.76 -6.57 -4.68
CA VAL A 176 -11.33 -6.33 -4.89
C VAL A 176 -10.98 -6.48 -6.36
N GLU A 177 -9.89 -5.85 -6.81
CA GLU A 177 -9.36 -6.18 -8.13
C GLU A 177 -8.83 -7.65 -8.18
N PRO A 178 -8.82 -8.28 -9.37
CA PRO A 178 -8.23 -9.62 -9.53
C PRO A 178 -6.73 -9.67 -9.22
N TYR A 179 -5.99 -8.63 -9.62
CA TYR A 179 -4.56 -8.55 -9.39
C TYR A 179 -4.24 -8.41 -7.91
N TYR A 180 -3.20 -9.08 -7.46
CA TYR A 180 -2.57 -8.80 -6.18
C TYR A 180 -1.08 -9.16 -6.26
N GLU A 181 -0.29 -8.54 -5.39
CA GLU A 181 1.11 -8.87 -5.19
C GLU A 181 1.44 -8.75 -3.69
N TRP A 182 1.89 -9.86 -3.09
CA TRP A 182 2.39 -9.90 -1.72
C TRP A 182 3.79 -10.48 -1.73
N VAL A 183 4.77 -9.64 -1.42
CA VAL A 183 6.19 -10.00 -1.43
C VAL A 183 6.73 -9.90 -0.01
N VAL A 184 7.41 -10.94 0.46
CA VAL A 184 8.00 -11.02 1.80
C VAL A 184 9.50 -11.22 1.69
N GLU A 185 10.25 -10.41 2.42
CA GLU A 185 11.70 -10.47 2.46
C GLU A 185 12.16 -11.50 3.49
N THR A 186 12.76 -12.59 3.03
CA THR A 186 13.46 -13.53 3.92
C THR A 186 14.40 -14.46 3.15
N LYS A 187 15.44 -14.92 3.83
CA LYS A 187 16.31 -16.04 3.40
C LYS A 187 16.01 -17.33 4.15
N GLU A 188 15.11 -17.27 5.13
CA GLU A 188 14.68 -18.41 5.92
C GLU A 188 13.65 -19.25 5.15
N GLU A 189 13.66 -20.56 5.36
CA GLU A 189 12.57 -21.42 4.92
C GLU A 189 11.38 -21.22 5.85
N ILE A 190 10.27 -20.71 5.31
CA ILE A 190 9.04 -20.44 6.06
C ILE A 190 7.86 -21.23 5.46
N PRO A 191 6.81 -21.56 6.24
CA PRO A 191 5.63 -22.23 5.70
C PRO A 191 5.04 -21.51 4.49
N ARG A 192 4.82 -22.23 3.39
CA ARG A 192 4.30 -21.64 2.15
C ARG A 192 2.87 -21.12 2.34
N ILE A 193 2.62 -19.91 1.84
CA ILE A 193 1.29 -19.31 1.67
C ILE A 193 1.06 -19.11 0.17
N GLU A 194 -0.10 -19.52 -0.33
CA GLU A 194 -0.51 -19.27 -1.71
C GLU A 194 -0.64 -17.76 -1.95
N GLY A 195 -0.12 -17.28 -3.07
CA GLY A 195 -0.10 -15.86 -3.40
C GLY A 195 0.98 -15.02 -2.73
N MET A 196 1.76 -15.57 -1.79
CA MET A 196 2.92 -14.91 -1.18
C MET A 196 4.21 -15.28 -1.91
N THR A 197 4.94 -14.27 -2.40
CA THR A 197 6.25 -14.42 -3.03
C THR A 197 7.35 -14.13 -2.01
N ILE A 198 8.32 -15.03 -1.87
CA ILE A 198 9.49 -14.82 -1.01
C ILE A 198 10.66 -14.32 -1.86
N VAL A 199 11.34 -13.27 -1.38
CA VAL A 199 12.50 -12.67 -2.05
C VAL A 199 13.62 -12.43 -1.05
N PRO A 200 14.89 -12.43 -1.50
CA PRO A 200 16.02 -12.15 -0.62
C PRO A 200 16.18 -10.66 -0.28
N GLU A 201 15.56 -9.77 -1.06
CA GLU A 201 15.63 -8.31 -0.91
C GLU A 201 14.34 -7.65 -1.41
N LEU A 202 13.78 -6.73 -0.62
CA LEU A 202 12.49 -6.11 -0.89
C LEU A 202 12.56 -4.79 -1.67
N ALA A 203 13.70 -4.09 -1.59
CA ALA A 203 13.86 -2.74 -2.14
C ALA A 203 13.43 -2.62 -3.62
N PRO A 204 13.82 -3.54 -4.54
CA PRO A 204 13.39 -3.46 -5.94
C PRO A 204 11.87 -3.52 -6.09
N PHE A 205 11.17 -4.30 -5.26
CA PHE A 205 9.72 -4.47 -5.34
C PHE A 205 8.98 -3.26 -4.78
N ILE A 206 9.46 -2.70 -3.66
CA ILE A 206 8.91 -1.48 -3.07
C ILE A 206 9.01 -0.33 -4.06
N GLU A 207 10.21 -0.08 -4.60
CA GLU A 207 10.42 1.06 -5.49
C GLU A 207 9.72 0.84 -6.83
N ARG A 208 9.75 -0.37 -7.39
CA ARG A 208 8.98 -0.69 -8.62
C ARG A 208 7.49 -0.40 -8.43
N LYS A 209 6.90 -0.79 -7.30
CA LYS A 209 5.48 -0.53 -7.00
C LYS A 209 5.23 0.98 -6.81
N LEU A 210 6.08 1.66 -6.06
CA LEU A 210 5.97 3.11 -5.84
C LEU A 210 6.05 3.88 -7.17
N PHE A 211 7.01 3.53 -8.03
CA PHE A 211 7.34 4.26 -9.25
C PHE A 211 6.51 3.85 -10.47
N THR A 212 5.79 2.74 -10.38
CA THR A 212 4.89 2.29 -11.45
C THR A 212 3.42 2.45 -11.03
N VAL A 213 3.02 1.78 -9.95
CA VAL A 213 1.62 1.76 -9.51
C VAL A 213 1.25 3.10 -8.88
N ASN A 214 1.98 3.57 -7.87
CA ASN A 214 1.60 4.80 -7.19
C ASN A 214 1.79 6.02 -8.11
N THR A 215 2.90 6.09 -8.85
CA THR A 215 3.14 7.15 -9.84
C THR A 215 2.05 7.15 -10.91
N GLY A 216 1.82 6.03 -11.60
CA GLY A 216 0.81 5.93 -12.65
C GLY A 216 -0.57 6.36 -12.15
N HIS A 217 -0.98 5.86 -10.99
CA HIS A 217 -2.29 6.20 -10.43
C HIS A 217 -2.43 7.69 -10.09
N ALA A 218 -1.37 8.33 -9.56
CA ALA A 218 -1.36 9.76 -9.28
C ALA A 218 -1.35 10.60 -10.57
N VAL A 219 -0.54 10.21 -11.56
CA VAL A 219 -0.45 10.87 -12.87
C VAL A 219 -1.82 10.88 -13.55
N ILE A 220 -2.50 9.72 -13.61
CA ILE A 220 -3.85 9.61 -14.16
C ILE A 220 -4.81 10.53 -13.40
N ALA A 221 -4.80 10.49 -12.07
CA ALA A 221 -5.70 11.30 -11.26
C ALA A 221 -5.55 12.81 -11.50
N TYR A 222 -4.31 13.33 -11.57
CA TYR A 222 -4.09 14.76 -11.77
C TYR A 222 -4.42 15.22 -13.19
N PHE A 223 -4.03 14.47 -14.22
CA PHE A 223 -4.44 14.80 -15.58
C PHE A 223 -5.94 14.65 -15.80
N GLY A 224 -6.54 13.60 -15.24
CA GLY A 224 -7.99 13.39 -15.26
C GLY A 224 -8.75 14.52 -14.59
N TYR A 225 -8.27 14.98 -13.43
CA TYR A 225 -8.85 16.12 -12.73
C TYR A 225 -8.80 17.40 -13.57
N LEU A 226 -7.65 17.73 -14.16
CA LEU A 226 -7.52 18.90 -15.04
C LEU A 226 -8.38 18.79 -16.31
N ALA A 227 -8.59 17.57 -16.82
CA ALA A 227 -9.45 17.30 -17.96
C ALA A 227 -10.95 17.16 -17.60
N GLY A 228 -11.33 17.35 -16.33
CA GLY A 228 -12.72 17.24 -15.88
C GLY A 228 -13.31 15.83 -15.95
N LYS A 229 -12.47 14.80 -15.89
CA LYS A 229 -12.88 13.38 -15.86
C LYS A 229 -13.27 12.99 -14.43
N GLU A 230 -14.21 12.06 -14.27
CA GLU A 230 -14.69 11.67 -12.93
C GLU A 230 -13.83 10.54 -12.33
N THR A 231 -13.47 9.54 -13.15
CA THR A 231 -12.80 8.31 -12.71
C THR A 231 -11.51 8.02 -13.47
N ILE A 232 -10.69 7.14 -12.90
CA ILE A 232 -9.40 6.70 -13.45
C ILE A 232 -9.57 5.98 -14.81
N ASP A 233 -10.55 5.10 -14.93
CA ASP A 233 -10.85 4.38 -16.18
C ASP A 233 -11.33 5.33 -17.29
N GLN A 234 -12.23 6.27 -16.97
CA GLN A 234 -12.67 7.30 -17.91
C GLN A 234 -11.53 8.22 -18.37
N THR A 235 -10.57 8.45 -17.48
CA THR A 235 -9.39 9.25 -17.80
C THR A 235 -8.48 8.53 -18.79
N LEU A 236 -8.29 7.22 -18.63
CA LEU A 236 -7.47 6.41 -19.54
C LEU A 236 -8.15 6.13 -20.89
N ALA A 237 -9.46 6.31 -21.00
CA ALA A 237 -10.16 6.30 -22.29
C ALA A 237 -9.78 7.50 -23.19
N ASP A 238 -9.12 8.53 -22.65
CA ASP A 238 -8.58 9.65 -23.42
C ASP A 238 -7.18 9.30 -23.96
N GLU A 239 -7.05 9.18 -25.29
CA GLU A 239 -5.82 8.71 -25.93
C GLU A 239 -4.59 9.57 -25.62
N GLU A 240 -4.76 10.88 -25.46
CA GLU A 240 -3.63 11.78 -25.18
C GLU A 240 -3.17 11.64 -23.73
N ILE A 241 -4.11 11.51 -22.78
CA ILE A 241 -3.76 11.23 -21.38
C ILE A 241 -3.15 9.83 -21.26
N TYR A 242 -3.67 8.83 -21.97
CA TYR A 242 -3.09 7.49 -22.01
C TYR A 242 -1.63 7.51 -22.46
N LYS A 243 -1.33 8.19 -23.58
CA LYS A 243 0.05 8.35 -24.07
C LYS A 243 0.93 9.06 -23.05
N GLN A 244 0.41 10.11 -22.41
CA GLN A 244 1.12 10.86 -21.37
C GLN A 244 1.48 9.96 -20.17
N VAL A 245 0.53 9.17 -19.68
CA VAL A 245 0.73 8.22 -18.57
C VAL A 245 1.78 7.17 -18.95
N LYS A 246 1.66 6.58 -20.14
CA LYS A 246 2.62 5.58 -20.63
C LYS A 246 4.02 6.16 -20.77
N ALA A 247 4.15 7.41 -21.24
CA ALA A 247 5.44 8.10 -21.33
C ALA A 247 6.04 8.36 -19.94
N THR A 248 5.23 8.85 -18.98
CA THR A 248 5.69 9.04 -17.59
C THR A 248 6.15 7.73 -16.94
N LEU A 249 5.42 6.63 -17.15
CA LEU A 249 5.83 5.31 -16.65
C LEU A 249 7.04 4.73 -17.39
N GLY A 250 7.27 5.13 -18.64
CA GLY A 250 8.50 4.85 -19.36
C GLY A 250 9.73 5.50 -18.72
N GLU A 251 9.62 6.74 -18.25
CA GLU A 251 10.71 7.44 -17.53
C GLU A 251 11.03 6.76 -16.19
N THR A 252 10.01 6.45 -15.39
CA THR A 252 10.24 5.73 -14.13
C THR A 252 10.76 4.32 -14.35
N GLY A 253 10.28 3.64 -15.39
CA GLY A 253 10.76 2.32 -15.79
C GLY A 253 12.22 2.31 -16.24
N ALA A 254 12.65 3.33 -17.01
CA ALA A 254 14.04 3.49 -17.40
C ALA A 254 14.97 3.62 -16.19
N TYR A 255 14.55 4.39 -15.17
CA TYR A 255 15.30 4.48 -13.92
C TYR A 255 15.36 3.13 -13.20
N LEU A 256 14.24 2.43 -13.02
CA LEU A 256 14.18 1.15 -12.33
C LEU A 256 15.04 0.07 -13.00
N ILE A 257 15.02 0.00 -14.34
CA ILE A 257 15.87 -0.89 -15.13
C ILE A 257 17.35 -0.55 -14.91
N ASN A 258 17.71 0.74 -14.90
CA ASN A 258 19.08 1.16 -14.66
C ASN A 258 19.53 0.82 -13.22
N GLU A 259 18.76 1.19 -12.21
CA GLU A 259 19.11 1.04 -10.79
C GLU A 259 19.20 -0.43 -10.38
N TYR A 260 18.17 -1.21 -10.69
CA TYR A 260 18.02 -2.58 -10.20
C TYR A 260 18.43 -3.64 -11.22
N ARG A 261 18.94 -3.25 -12.40
CA ARG A 261 19.28 -4.15 -13.51
C ARG A 261 18.14 -5.10 -13.87
N LEU A 262 16.91 -4.58 -13.84
CA LEU A 262 15.72 -5.34 -14.21
C LEU A 262 15.77 -5.73 -15.68
N ASP A 263 15.18 -6.86 -16.01
CA ASP A 263 14.90 -7.22 -17.40
C ASP A 263 13.88 -6.24 -17.99
N ALA A 264 14.25 -5.59 -19.10
CA ALA A 264 13.47 -4.52 -19.70
C ALA A 264 12.12 -5.01 -20.25
N ASP A 265 12.07 -6.20 -20.86
CA ASP A 265 10.85 -6.77 -21.43
C ASP A 265 9.89 -7.21 -20.32
N VAL A 266 10.43 -7.79 -19.23
CA VAL A 266 9.66 -8.12 -18.03
C VAL A 266 9.09 -6.87 -17.39
N HIS A 267 9.90 -5.80 -17.27
CA HIS A 267 9.43 -4.57 -16.66
C HIS A 267 8.40 -3.82 -17.54
N GLN A 268 8.56 -3.83 -18.87
CA GLN A 268 7.54 -3.28 -19.77
C GLN A 268 6.22 -4.02 -19.66
N LYS A 269 6.23 -5.36 -19.61
CA LYS A 269 5.01 -6.15 -19.36
C LYS A 269 4.37 -5.85 -18.00
N TYR A 270 5.18 -5.51 -17.00
CA TYR A 270 4.67 -5.05 -15.71
C TYR A 270 3.96 -3.70 -15.87
N ILE A 271 4.57 -2.71 -16.53
CA ILE A 271 3.95 -1.41 -16.82
C ILE A 271 2.62 -1.59 -17.56
N ASP A 272 2.60 -2.38 -18.63
CA ASP A 272 1.38 -2.62 -19.42
C ASP A 272 0.29 -3.29 -18.58
N LYS A 273 0.67 -4.24 -17.72
CA LYS A 273 -0.26 -4.85 -16.74
C LYS A 273 -0.79 -3.82 -15.75
N ILE A 274 0.05 -2.90 -15.26
CA ILE A 274 -0.38 -1.85 -14.32
C ILE A 274 -1.37 -0.90 -14.99
N ILE A 275 -1.10 -0.46 -16.23
CA ILE A 275 -2.04 0.38 -16.97
C ILE A 275 -3.38 -0.36 -17.17
N GLY A 276 -3.34 -1.64 -17.57
CA GLY A 276 -4.56 -2.46 -17.72
C GLY A 276 -5.36 -2.64 -16.43
N ARG A 277 -4.72 -2.58 -15.24
CA ARG A 277 -5.44 -2.56 -13.95
C ARG A 277 -6.23 -1.27 -13.76
N PHE A 278 -5.67 -0.14 -14.18
CA PHE A 278 -6.30 1.18 -14.06
C PHE A 278 -7.47 1.36 -15.04
N GLU A 279 -7.49 0.63 -16.16
CA GLU A 279 -8.59 0.62 -17.13
C GLU A 279 -9.83 -0.13 -16.62
N ASN A 280 -9.75 -0.79 -15.45
CA ASN A 280 -10.85 -1.58 -14.92
C ASN A 280 -12.00 -0.69 -14.38
N ALA A 281 -13.02 -0.48 -15.22
CA ALA A 281 -14.22 0.28 -14.91
C ALA A 281 -15.04 -0.27 -13.71
N HIS A 282 -14.86 -1.56 -13.34
CA HIS A 282 -15.55 -2.14 -12.19
C HIS A 282 -15.04 -1.62 -10.83
N LEU A 283 -13.88 -0.95 -10.82
CA LEU A 283 -13.35 -0.31 -9.62
C LEU A 283 -14.01 1.04 -9.32
N ASN A 284 -14.55 1.72 -10.36
CA ASN A 284 -15.19 3.04 -10.28
C ASN A 284 -14.42 4.04 -9.39
N ASP A 285 -13.12 4.17 -9.66
CA ASP A 285 -12.20 4.85 -8.78
C ASP A 285 -12.10 6.35 -9.13
N GLY A 286 -12.59 7.23 -8.25
CA GLY A 286 -12.69 8.67 -8.53
C GLY A 286 -11.36 9.41 -8.55
N VAL A 287 -11.15 10.32 -9.51
CA VAL A 287 -9.89 11.08 -9.66
C VAL A 287 -9.60 11.94 -8.43
N THR A 288 -10.62 12.50 -7.76
CA THR A 288 -10.44 13.31 -6.54
C THR A 288 -10.03 12.45 -5.35
N ARG A 289 -10.58 11.23 -5.23
CA ARG A 289 -10.20 10.26 -4.21
C ARG A 289 -8.76 9.79 -4.39
N VAL A 290 -8.39 9.47 -5.63
CA VAL A 290 -7.04 9.04 -5.96
C VAL A 290 -6.06 10.19 -5.85
N GLY A 291 -6.44 11.41 -6.24
CA GLY A 291 -5.66 12.66 -6.24
C GLY A 291 -5.40 13.26 -4.86
N ARG A 292 -6.21 12.94 -3.85
CA ARG A 292 -6.09 13.47 -2.47
C ARG A 292 -4.70 13.43 -1.84
N SER A 293 -4.48 14.31 -0.87
CA SER A 293 -3.23 14.53 -0.15
C SER A 293 -2.06 14.89 -1.07
N PRO A 294 -2.19 15.93 -1.93
CA PRO A 294 -1.15 16.29 -2.90
C PRO A 294 0.16 16.69 -2.23
N LEU A 295 0.14 17.37 -1.07
CA LEU A 295 1.36 17.74 -0.32
C LEU A 295 2.23 16.51 -0.02
N ARG A 296 1.62 15.42 0.48
CA ARG A 296 2.33 14.16 0.74
C ARG A 296 2.93 13.57 -0.55
N LYS A 297 2.18 13.58 -1.66
CA LYS A 297 2.60 12.97 -2.94
C LYS A 297 3.64 13.80 -3.70
N LEU A 298 3.66 15.10 -3.47
CA LEU A 298 4.68 16.05 -3.91
C LEU A 298 5.90 16.05 -2.97
N GLY A 299 5.88 15.26 -1.89
CA GLY A 299 7.00 15.12 -0.98
C GLY A 299 8.24 14.54 -1.68
N HIS A 300 9.41 14.96 -1.22
CA HIS A 300 10.72 14.59 -1.80
C HIS A 300 10.91 13.09 -2.04
N GLU A 301 10.44 12.26 -1.10
CA GLU A 301 10.63 10.80 -1.10
C GLU A 301 9.42 10.01 -1.65
N ASP A 302 8.38 10.69 -2.14
CA ASP A 302 7.15 10.04 -2.63
C ASP A 302 7.16 9.89 -4.17
N ARG A 303 6.05 9.40 -4.70
CA ARG A 303 5.84 8.82 -6.04
C ARG A 303 6.06 9.74 -7.24
N LEU A 304 6.27 11.04 -7.06
CA LEU A 304 6.46 11.98 -8.18
C LEU A 304 7.86 12.59 -8.17
N VAL A 305 8.23 13.22 -7.05
CA VAL A 305 9.49 13.95 -6.95
C VAL A 305 10.68 13.01 -6.86
N ARG A 306 10.61 11.96 -6.05
CA ARG A 306 11.70 10.98 -5.93
C ARG A 306 12.07 10.37 -7.29
N PRO A 307 11.14 9.81 -8.10
CA PRO A 307 11.52 9.27 -9.40
C PRO A 307 12.12 10.33 -10.33
N ALA A 308 11.62 11.56 -10.31
CA ALA A 308 12.15 12.63 -11.16
C ALA A 308 13.59 13.02 -10.78
N VAL A 309 13.86 13.16 -9.48
CA VAL A 309 15.21 13.43 -8.95
C VAL A 309 16.16 12.28 -9.26
N GLN A 310 15.70 11.03 -9.14
CA GLN A 310 16.53 9.86 -9.42
C GLN A 310 16.82 9.70 -10.91
N ALA A 311 15.83 9.94 -11.78
CA ALA A 311 16.03 9.98 -13.23
C ALA A 311 17.04 11.07 -13.61
N GLN A 312 16.92 12.27 -13.05
CA GLN A 312 17.88 13.36 -13.26
C GLN A 312 19.31 12.96 -12.84
N LYS A 313 19.49 12.39 -11.64
CA LYS A 313 20.80 11.92 -11.16
C LYS A 313 21.41 10.84 -12.05
N ALA A 314 20.57 9.98 -12.63
CA ALA A 314 20.98 8.93 -13.56
C ALA A 314 21.22 9.44 -15.00
N GLY A 315 21.02 10.73 -15.29
CA GLY A 315 21.11 11.29 -16.64
C GLY A 315 20.02 10.81 -17.58
N LEU A 316 18.88 10.37 -17.04
CA LEU A 316 17.70 9.91 -17.77
C LEU A 316 16.68 11.05 -17.93
N SER A 317 15.73 10.86 -18.84
CA SER A 317 14.64 11.82 -19.04
C SER A 317 13.67 11.84 -17.85
N TYR A 318 13.19 13.03 -17.52
CA TYR A 318 12.23 13.30 -16.44
C TYR A 318 11.16 14.32 -16.87
N THR A 319 11.01 14.57 -18.17
CA THR A 319 10.14 15.62 -18.72
C THR A 319 8.66 15.33 -18.44
N ASN A 320 8.22 14.08 -18.62
CA ASN A 320 6.85 13.67 -18.37
C ASN A 320 6.54 13.59 -16.88
N LEU A 321 7.52 13.25 -16.04
CA LEU A 321 7.43 13.36 -14.58
C LEU A 321 7.31 14.82 -14.15
N ALA A 322 8.10 15.75 -14.71
CA ALA A 322 8.01 17.17 -14.42
C ALA A 322 6.62 17.73 -14.77
N LYS A 323 6.06 17.33 -15.92
CA LYS A 323 4.70 17.68 -16.31
C LYS A 323 3.63 17.10 -15.38
N ALA A 324 3.81 15.87 -14.90
CA ALA A 324 2.92 15.28 -13.89
C ALA A 324 2.99 15.99 -12.53
N ILE A 325 4.19 16.44 -12.12
CA ILE A 325 4.38 17.26 -10.92
C ILE A 325 3.66 18.61 -11.10
N ALA A 326 3.80 19.24 -12.26
CA ALA A 326 3.07 20.46 -12.60
C ALA A 326 1.54 20.27 -12.53
N ALA A 327 1.01 19.17 -13.10
CA ALA A 327 -0.40 18.85 -12.99
C ALA A 327 -0.85 18.64 -11.53
N ALA A 328 -0.03 18.01 -10.70
CA ALA A 328 -0.29 17.83 -9.28
C ALA A 328 -0.33 19.16 -8.50
N LEU A 329 0.50 20.13 -8.88
CA LEU A 329 0.48 21.49 -8.31
C LEU A 329 -0.84 22.23 -8.64
N MET A 330 -1.49 21.92 -9.76
CA MET A 330 -2.77 22.52 -10.16
C MET A 330 -4.00 21.83 -9.55
N PHE A 331 -3.82 20.79 -8.73
CA PHE A 331 -4.93 20.10 -8.08
C PHE A 331 -5.54 20.97 -6.97
N ASP A 332 -6.76 21.48 -7.22
CA ASP A 332 -7.44 22.49 -6.39
C ASP A 332 -8.74 21.98 -5.74
N PHE A 333 -8.90 20.66 -5.60
CA PHE A 333 -10.12 20.07 -5.07
C PHE A 333 -10.42 20.55 -3.63
N SER A 334 -11.48 21.33 -3.47
CA SER A 334 -11.84 21.98 -2.21
C SER A 334 -12.25 21.02 -1.07
N GLY A 335 -12.58 19.77 -1.42
CA GLY A 335 -12.88 18.71 -0.45
C GLY A 335 -11.64 18.07 0.19
N ASP A 336 -10.43 18.50 -0.16
CA ASP A 336 -9.17 18.01 0.40
C ASP A 336 -8.37 19.15 1.05
N GLU A 337 -8.14 19.05 2.36
CA GLU A 337 -7.41 20.06 3.13
C GLU A 337 -5.98 20.29 2.60
N ASP A 338 -5.31 19.23 2.12
CA ASP A 338 -3.95 19.36 1.59
C ASP A 338 -3.95 20.09 0.25
N ALA A 339 -4.97 19.88 -0.59
CA ALA A 339 -5.14 20.63 -1.83
C ALA A 339 -5.43 22.11 -1.55
N VAL A 340 -6.30 22.42 -0.60
CA VAL A 340 -6.58 23.81 -0.18
C VAL A 340 -5.32 24.49 0.35
N LYS A 341 -4.54 23.81 1.19
CA LYS A 341 -3.26 24.34 1.70
C LYS A 341 -2.26 24.57 0.57
N LEU A 342 -2.12 23.62 -0.35
CA LEU A 342 -1.26 23.72 -1.52
C LEU A 342 -1.60 24.97 -2.36
N GLN A 343 -2.88 25.16 -2.70
CA GLN A 343 -3.32 26.32 -3.48
C GLN A 343 -3.07 27.65 -2.73
N ALA A 344 -3.29 27.68 -1.41
CA ALA A 344 -2.99 28.86 -0.61
C ALA A 344 -1.48 29.21 -0.60
N MET A 345 -0.60 28.19 -0.53
CA MET A 345 0.85 28.40 -0.63
C MET A 345 1.25 28.93 -2.00
N LEU A 346 0.72 28.35 -3.08
CA LEU A 346 0.99 28.78 -4.45
C LEU A 346 0.58 30.24 -4.69
N GLN A 347 -0.61 30.64 -4.22
CA GLN A 347 -1.10 32.01 -4.35
C GLN A 347 -0.27 33.02 -3.54
N LYS A 348 0.13 32.64 -2.32
CA LYS A 348 0.81 33.55 -1.39
C LYS A 348 2.31 33.69 -1.66
N HIS A 349 2.96 32.61 -2.07
CA HIS A 349 4.43 32.52 -2.11
C HIS A 349 4.99 32.16 -3.49
N GLY A 350 4.16 31.68 -4.41
CA GLY A 350 4.60 31.26 -5.75
C GLY A 350 5.12 29.82 -5.81
N ILE A 351 5.32 29.33 -7.04
CA ILE A 351 5.68 27.93 -7.32
C ILE A 351 7.06 27.53 -6.79
N ASP A 352 8.07 28.40 -6.92
CA ASP A 352 9.44 28.10 -6.47
C ASP A 352 9.48 27.82 -4.96
N TYR A 353 8.76 28.63 -4.18
CA TYR A 353 8.65 28.42 -2.74
C TYR A 353 7.98 27.09 -2.40
N VAL A 354 6.90 26.73 -3.11
CA VAL A 354 6.19 25.47 -2.87
C VAL A 354 7.05 24.26 -3.21
N LEU A 355 7.78 24.29 -4.34
CA LEU A 355 8.70 23.21 -4.71
C LEU A 355 9.85 23.07 -3.71
N GLN A 356 10.36 24.17 -3.16
CA GLN A 356 11.37 24.09 -2.12
C GLN A 356 10.81 23.51 -0.81
N GLU A 357 9.69 24.06 -0.33
CA GLU A 357 9.12 23.70 0.97
C GLU A 357 8.54 22.27 1.00
N VAL A 358 7.81 21.89 -0.05
CA VAL A 358 7.09 20.60 -0.11
C VAL A 358 7.97 19.51 -0.71
N SER A 359 8.68 19.83 -1.79
CA SER A 359 9.41 18.85 -2.60
C SER A 359 10.92 18.81 -2.31
N GLY A 360 11.44 19.77 -1.54
CA GLY A 360 12.88 19.89 -1.27
C GLY A 360 13.69 20.27 -2.51
N LEU A 361 13.06 20.88 -3.51
CA LEU A 361 13.69 21.25 -4.78
C LEU A 361 14.09 22.73 -4.79
N GLU A 362 15.39 23.01 -4.89
CA GLU A 362 15.90 24.38 -5.01
C GLU A 362 15.55 25.00 -6.38
N SER A 363 15.32 26.31 -6.43
CA SER A 363 14.98 27.04 -7.67
C SER A 363 16.08 27.00 -8.74
N THR A 364 17.32 26.75 -8.35
CA THR A 364 18.46 26.62 -9.26
C THR A 364 18.53 25.26 -9.96
N ASN A 365 17.82 24.23 -9.45
CA ASN A 365 17.81 22.88 -10.01
C ASN A 365 17.10 22.84 -11.37
N GLU A 366 17.68 22.15 -12.36
CA GLU A 366 17.11 22.01 -13.70
C GLU A 366 15.73 21.31 -13.71
N LEU A 367 15.49 20.35 -12.82
CA LEU A 367 14.18 19.74 -12.63
C LEU A 367 13.15 20.77 -12.17
N THR A 368 13.52 21.68 -11.26
CA THR A 368 12.63 22.76 -10.81
C THR A 368 12.25 23.66 -11.98
N LYS A 369 13.22 24.07 -12.80
CA LYS A 369 12.99 24.90 -14.00
C LYS A 369 12.06 24.21 -14.99
N GLU A 370 12.25 22.92 -15.22
CA GLU A 370 11.39 22.11 -16.09
C GLU A 370 9.96 22.03 -15.54
N ILE A 371 9.79 21.77 -14.24
CA ILE A 371 8.45 21.75 -13.60
C ILE A 371 7.75 23.10 -13.77
N VAL A 372 8.47 24.20 -13.54
CA VAL A 372 7.91 25.56 -13.70
C VAL A 372 7.51 25.82 -15.15
N ALA A 373 8.33 25.41 -16.13
CA ALA A 373 8.01 25.55 -17.54
C ALA A 373 6.74 24.76 -17.91
N GLN A 374 6.64 23.51 -17.47
CA GLN A 374 5.46 22.66 -17.69
C GLN A 374 4.20 23.23 -17.00
N TYR A 375 4.35 23.81 -15.81
CA TYR A 375 3.24 24.44 -15.08
C TYR A 375 2.69 25.67 -15.81
N GLU A 376 3.56 26.50 -16.39
CA GLU A 376 3.13 27.64 -17.20
C GLU A 376 2.59 27.23 -18.58
N GLU A 377 3.01 26.07 -19.11
CA GLU A 377 2.40 25.49 -20.31
C GLU A 377 0.98 24.97 -20.05
N LEU A 378 0.76 24.25 -18.95
CA LEU A 378 -0.56 23.71 -18.59
C LEU A 378 -1.61 24.78 -18.22
N LYS A 379 -1.19 26.01 -17.90
CA LYS A 379 -2.07 27.15 -17.66
C LYS A 379 -2.61 27.82 -18.94
N LYS A 380 -1.95 27.61 -20.08
CA LYS A 380 -2.36 28.19 -21.37
C LYS A 380 -3.52 27.40 -21.94
#